data_AF-A0A842VUG4-F1
#
_entry.id   AF-A0A842VUG4-F1
#
_cell.length_a   1.000
_cell.length_b   1.000
_cell.length_c   1.000
_cell.angle_alpha   90.00
_cell.angle_beta   90.00
_cell.angle_gamma   90.00
#
_symmetry.space_group_name_H-M   'P 1'
#
loop_
_entity.id
_entity.type
_entity.pdbx_description
1 polymer ?
#
loop_
_entity_poly.entity_id
_entity_poly.type
_entity_poly.pdbx_seq_one_letter_code
_entity_poly.pdbx_strand_id
1 'polypeptide(L)'
;MKKQLRLFNQDITHTNQFNKQTVSNREYYDKMKEYNGQKYSGMQIGSSHKWHYNDGVWIEKKITPDQWEINFKCNKLRFHQAPVNSGAKVKTKYHWYIIADQKAQKLNSNTYETIMNGIKFKIGHKRPSWKKWSYHYPQQKSYREKIIEILENILNNLKNNR
;
A
#
# COMPACT_ATOMS: atom_id res chain seq x y z
N MET A 1 5.00 -39.24 3.09
CA MET A 1 3.58 -39.26 3.51
C MET A 1 3.42 -38.38 4.75
N LYS A 2 2.46 -37.45 4.72
CA LYS A 2 1.92 -36.59 5.80
C LYS A 2 2.86 -35.59 6.52
N LYS A 3 2.86 -34.36 5.99
CA LYS A 3 3.02 -33.10 6.74
C LYS A 3 1.93 -33.00 7.80
N GLN A 4 2.28 -32.63 9.03
CA GLN A 4 1.32 -32.19 10.05
C GLN A 4 1.66 -30.75 10.46
N LEU A 5 0.74 -29.84 10.12
CA LEU A 5 0.74 -28.46 10.57
C LEU A 5 0.73 -28.42 12.11
N ARG A 6 1.63 -27.65 12.72
CA ARG A 6 1.49 -27.23 14.11
C ARG A 6 1.14 -25.74 14.18
N LEU A 7 -0.11 -25.56 14.59
CA LEU A 7 -0.77 -24.43 15.23
C LEU A 7 0.20 -23.50 15.99
N PHE A 8 0.27 -22.24 15.56
CA PHE A 8 0.78 -21.14 16.38
C PHE A 8 -0.40 -20.56 17.17
N ASN A 9 -0.55 -21.01 18.40
CA ASN A 9 -1.25 -20.30 19.47
C ASN A 9 -0.82 -20.93 20.79
N GLN A 10 0.01 -20.23 21.56
CA GLN A 10 0.11 -20.34 23.01
C GLN A 10 0.91 -19.15 23.56
N ASP A 11 0.16 -18.28 24.25
CA ASP A 11 0.46 -17.69 25.54
C ASP A 11 1.83 -17.07 25.79
N ILE A 12 1.85 -15.74 25.87
CA ILE A 12 2.82 -14.99 26.67
C ILE A 12 2.05 -14.03 27.57
N THR A 13 1.70 -14.52 28.76
CA THR A 13 1.44 -13.67 29.93
C THR A 13 2.73 -13.57 30.73
N HIS A 14 3.44 -12.44 30.61
CA HIS A 14 4.32 -11.97 31.68
C HIS A 14 4.24 -10.44 31.76
N THR A 15 3.69 -9.99 32.87
CA THR A 15 3.72 -8.63 33.39
C THR A 15 5.14 -8.14 33.53
N ASN A 16 5.46 -7.04 32.85
CA ASN A 16 6.56 -6.16 33.24
C ASN A 16 6.06 -4.72 33.16
N GLN A 17 5.77 -4.16 34.34
CA GLN A 17 5.52 -2.74 34.54
C GLN A 17 6.83 -1.98 34.30
N PHE A 18 7.04 -1.50 33.08
CA PHE A 18 8.00 -0.44 32.81
C PHE A 18 7.26 0.86 32.53
N ASN A 19 7.57 1.87 33.34
CA ASN A 19 7.11 3.25 33.26
C ASN A 19 7.09 3.76 31.82
N LYS A 20 5.89 3.88 31.23
CA LYS A 20 5.66 4.67 30.02
C LYS A 20 5.66 6.14 30.40
N GLN A 21 6.83 6.75 30.43
CA GLN A 21 6.93 8.17 30.12
C GLN A 21 6.37 8.36 28.71
N THR A 22 5.19 8.96 28.63
CA THR A 22 4.47 9.29 27.39
C THR A 22 5.18 10.44 26.68
N VAL A 23 6.34 10.15 26.09
CA VAL A 23 6.88 10.99 25.01
C VAL A 23 5.91 10.83 23.83
N SER A 24 5.36 11.94 23.36
CA SER A 24 4.26 11.90 22.39
C SER A 24 4.68 11.15 21.11
N ASN A 25 4.05 9.99 20.87
CA ASN A 25 4.27 9.13 19.69
C ASN A 25 4.01 9.81 18.34
N ARG A 26 3.53 11.06 18.34
CA ARG A 26 3.26 11.87 17.14
C ARG A 26 4.53 12.14 16.34
N GLU A 27 5.62 12.47 17.03
CA GLU A 27 6.85 12.85 16.35
C GLU A 27 7.46 11.71 15.55
N TYR A 28 7.31 10.46 15.99
CA TYR A 28 7.99 9.33 15.36
C TYR A 28 7.40 8.96 13.99
N TYR A 29 6.07 9.02 13.84
CA TYR A 29 5.41 8.65 12.59
C TYR A 29 5.61 9.70 11.49
N ASP A 30 5.55 10.99 11.84
CA ASP A 30 5.65 12.08 10.89
C ASP A 30 7.09 12.57 10.65
N LYS A 31 8.06 12.11 11.47
CA LYS A 31 9.48 12.36 11.22
C LYS A 31 9.92 11.79 9.88
N MET A 32 10.79 12.56 9.22
CA MET A 32 11.54 12.11 8.05
C MET A 32 12.43 10.93 8.45
N LYS A 33 12.43 9.89 7.63
CA LYS A 33 13.16 8.64 7.77
C LYS A 33 14.08 8.47 6.56
N GLU A 34 15.08 7.61 6.65
CA GLU A 34 16.00 7.31 5.55
C GLU A 34 16.14 5.79 5.37
N TYR A 35 16.23 5.33 4.13
CA TYR A 35 16.50 3.94 3.77
C TYR A 35 17.24 3.90 2.44
N ASN A 36 18.40 3.24 2.39
CA ASN A 36 19.27 3.15 1.22
C ASN A 36 19.51 4.53 0.54
N GLY A 37 19.79 5.57 1.35
CA GLY A 37 20.01 6.95 0.87
C GLY A 37 18.75 7.72 0.45
N GLN A 38 17.56 7.09 0.48
CA GLN A 38 16.29 7.74 0.15
C GLN A 38 15.55 8.21 1.40
N LYS A 39 15.29 9.52 1.47
CA LYS A 39 14.48 10.12 2.54
C LYS A 39 12.98 9.94 2.28
N TYR A 40 12.22 9.50 3.29
CA TYR A 40 10.77 9.27 3.21
C TYR A 40 10.04 9.66 4.50
N SER A 41 8.70 9.69 4.48
CA SER A 41 7.87 9.95 5.67
C SER A 41 6.63 9.06 5.68
N GLY A 42 6.04 8.88 6.86
CA GLY A 42 4.91 7.97 7.10
C GLY A 42 5.33 6.66 7.78
N MET A 43 4.65 5.57 7.43
CA MET A 43 4.92 4.23 7.99
C MET A 43 6.37 3.80 7.77
N GLN A 44 6.94 3.11 8.75
CA GLN A 44 8.26 2.49 8.64
C GLN A 44 8.23 1.30 7.67
N ILE A 45 9.35 1.07 6.96
CA ILE A 45 9.56 -0.11 6.11
C ILE A 45 9.41 -1.39 6.94
N GLY A 46 8.74 -2.40 6.39
CA GLY A 46 8.39 -3.65 7.09
C GLY A 46 7.08 -3.62 7.87
N SER A 47 6.47 -2.44 8.07
CA SER A 47 5.16 -2.33 8.73
C SER A 47 4.01 -2.63 7.77
N SER A 48 2.90 -3.16 8.29
CA SER A 48 1.70 -3.48 7.50
C SER A 48 0.47 -2.65 7.90
N HIS A 49 -0.38 -2.33 6.93
CA HIS A 49 -1.75 -1.87 7.19
C HIS A 49 -2.76 -2.88 6.64
N LYS A 50 -3.79 -3.15 7.45
CA LYS A 50 -5.00 -3.84 7.02
C LYS A 50 -6.12 -2.83 6.78
N TRP A 51 -6.77 -2.91 5.63
CA TRP A 51 -7.89 -2.07 5.23
C TRP A 51 -9.07 -2.96 4.84
N HIS A 52 -10.28 -2.55 5.22
CA HIS A 52 -11.49 -3.09 4.63
C HIS A 52 -11.98 -2.14 3.54
N TYR A 53 -12.25 -2.70 2.38
CA TYR A 53 -12.85 -2.02 1.25
C TYR A 53 -14.33 -2.38 1.23
N ASN A 54 -15.14 -1.59 1.94
CA ASN A 54 -16.57 -1.85 2.03
C ASN A 54 -17.24 -1.34 0.74
N ASP A 55 -18.20 -2.10 0.24
CA ASP A 55 -19.00 -1.78 -0.95
C ASP A 55 -18.14 -1.42 -2.17
N GLY A 56 -17.02 -2.12 -2.35
CA GLY A 56 -16.13 -1.89 -3.47
C GLY A 56 -16.77 -2.31 -4.78
N VAL A 57 -16.90 -1.36 -5.70
CA VAL A 57 -17.47 -1.60 -7.03
C VAL A 57 -16.33 -1.79 -8.02
N TRP A 58 -16.27 -2.98 -8.63
CA TRP A 58 -15.37 -3.31 -9.73
C TRP A 58 -16.15 -3.26 -11.04
N ILE A 59 -15.66 -2.46 -11.97
CA ILE A 59 -16.22 -2.33 -13.32
C ILE A 59 -15.11 -2.66 -14.29
N GLU A 60 -15.38 -3.55 -15.23
CA GLU A 60 -14.45 -3.88 -16.29
C GLU A 60 -15.14 -3.87 -17.65
N LYS A 61 -14.38 -3.49 -18.67
CA LYS A 61 -14.84 -3.43 -20.05
C LYS A 61 -13.82 -4.13 -20.92
N LYS A 62 -14.28 -5.13 -21.69
CA LYS A 62 -13.43 -5.78 -22.70
C LYS A 62 -13.16 -4.81 -23.84
N ILE A 63 -11.89 -4.56 -24.13
CA ILE A 63 -11.45 -3.65 -25.19
C ILE A 63 -10.92 -4.46 -26.38
N THR A 64 -10.15 -5.50 -26.11
CA THR A 64 -9.65 -6.46 -27.11
C THR A 64 -9.76 -7.90 -26.55
N PRO A 65 -9.44 -8.96 -27.31
CA PRO A 65 -9.47 -10.34 -26.79
C PRO A 65 -8.75 -10.52 -25.45
N ASP A 66 -7.59 -9.88 -25.29
CA ASP A 66 -6.69 -10.03 -24.13
C ASP A 66 -6.55 -8.77 -23.28
N GLN A 67 -7.28 -7.69 -23.62
CA GLN A 67 -7.20 -6.42 -22.89
C GLN A 67 -8.57 -6.00 -22.35
N TRP A 68 -8.58 -5.72 -21.05
CA TRP A 68 -9.71 -5.16 -20.33
C TRP A 68 -9.31 -3.85 -19.68
N GLU A 69 -10.18 -2.86 -19.78
CA GLU A 69 -10.09 -1.67 -18.94
C GLU A 69 -10.79 -1.95 -17.62
N ILE A 70 -10.19 -1.53 -16.51
CA ILE A 70 -10.74 -1.76 -15.17
C ILE A 70 -10.87 -0.44 -14.39
N ASN A 71 -11.93 -0.36 -13.59
CA ASN A 71 -12.14 0.68 -12.61
C ASN A 71 -12.57 0.07 -11.28
N PHE A 72 -11.93 0.49 -10.20
CA PHE A 72 -12.32 0.10 -8.85
C PHE A 72 -12.52 1.33 -7.98
N LYS A 73 -13.69 1.45 -7.35
CA LYS A 73 -14.03 2.55 -6.45
C LYS A 73 -14.64 2.02 -5.16
N CYS A 74 -14.17 2.57 -4.05
CA CYS A 74 -14.59 2.15 -2.71
C CYS A 74 -14.21 3.21 -1.68
N ASN A 75 -14.91 3.18 -0.55
CA ASN A 75 -14.42 3.79 0.68
C ASN A 75 -13.60 2.75 1.44
N LYS A 76 -12.42 3.13 1.91
CA LYS A 76 -11.56 2.26 2.71
C LYS A 76 -11.55 2.71 4.16
N LEU A 77 -11.71 1.75 5.06
CA LEU A 77 -11.67 1.97 6.50
C LEU A 77 -10.44 1.31 7.10
N ARG A 78 -9.78 2.02 8.02
CA ARG A 78 -8.63 1.48 8.74
C ARG A 78 -9.14 0.42 9.69
N PHE A 79 -8.51 -0.76 9.70
CA PHE A 79 -8.91 -1.83 10.60
C PHE A 79 -8.78 -1.42 12.08
N HIS A 80 -7.68 -0.74 12.42
CA HIS A 80 -7.47 -0.16 13.75
C HIS A 80 -7.64 1.35 13.70
N GLN A 81 -8.19 1.95 14.75
CA GLN A 81 -8.31 3.39 14.84
C GLN A 81 -6.92 4.05 14.79
N ALA A 82 -6.83 5.20 14.10
CA ALA A 82 -5.60 5.94 14.06
C ALA A 82 -5.29 6.57 15.44
N PRO A 83 -4.04 6.55 15.90
CA PRO A 83 -3.64 7.33 17.06
C PRO A 83 -4.05 8.80 16.92
N VAL A 84 -4.40 9.44 18.03
CA VAL A 84 -4.79 10.85 18.06
C VAL A 84 -3.69 11.69 17.42
N ASN A 85 -4.09 12.62 16.56
CA ASN A 85 -3.19 13.54 15.85
C ASN A 85 -2.15 12.88 14.92
N SER A 86 -2.36 11.63 14.50
CA SER A 86 -1.47 10.91 13.58
C SER A 86 -1.99 10.89 12.14
N GLY A 87 -1.06 10.76 11.19
CA GLY A 87 -1.37 10.52 9.79
C GLY A 87 -1.57 11.79 8.96
N ALA A 88 -1.98 11.57 7.71
CA ALA A 88 -2.14 12.66 6.75
C ALA A 88 -3.32 13.56 7.13
N LYS A 89 -3.17 14.88 6.92
CA LYS A 89 -4.26 15.84 7.09
C LYS A 89 -5.45 15.46 6.21
N VAL A 90 -6.67 15.70 6.70
CA VAL A 90 -7.91 15.53 5.93
C VAL A 90 -7.80 16.29 4.59
N LYS A 91 -8.35 15.72 3.52
CA LYS A 91 -8.22 16.16 2.11
C LYS A 91 -6.83 15.96 1.46
N THR A 92 -5.86 15.37 2.16
CA THR A 92 -4.62 14.94 1.51
C THR A 92 -4.92 13.86 0.47
N LYS A 93 -4.39 14.02 -0.73
CA LYS A 93 -4.53 13.04 -1.82
C LYS A 93 -3.20 12.34 -2.04
N TYR A 94 -3.26 11.06 -2.37
CA TYR A 94 -2.11 10.26 -2.74
C TYR A 94 -2.32 9.64 -4.11
N HIS A 95 -1.24 9.57 -4.88
CA HIS A 95 -1.21 8.88 -6.15
C HIS A 95 -0.20 7.73 -6.02
N TRP A 96 -0.73 6.51 -6.13
CA TRP A 96 0.03 5.28 -6.08
C TRP A 96 -0.04 4.60 -7.44
N TYR A 97 1.05 3.96 -7.85
CA TYR A 97 1.09 3.06 -8.99
C TYR A 97 1.19 1.64 -8.47
N ILE A 98 0.37 0.74 -9.01
CA ILE A 98 0.30 -0.66 -8.56
C ILE A 98 0.63 -1.53 -9.77
N ILE A 99 1.54 -2.48 -9.57
CA ILE A 99 1.77 -3.59 -10.49
C ILE A 99 1.41 -4.84 -9.72
N ALA A 100 0.43 -5.57 -10.22
CA ALA A 100 -0.13 -6.72 -9.54
C ALA A 100 -0.67 -7.73 -10.55
N ASP A 101 -0.55 -8.99 -10.19
CA ASP A 101 -1.27 -10.08 -10.84
C ASP A 101 -2.61 -10.26 -10.14
N GLN A 102 -3.64 -10.52 -10.94
CA GLN A 102 -4.93 -10.97 -10.45
C GLN A 102 -5.15 -12.41 -10.90
N LYS A 103 -5.56 -13.26 -9.96
CA LYS A 103 -6.06 -14.62 -10.24
C LYS A 103 -7.50 -14.69 -9.79
N ALA A 104 -8.38 -15.16 -10.67
CA ALA A 104 -9.79 -15.36 -10.38
C ALA A 104 -10.15 -16.85 -10.52
N GLN A 105 -10.82 -17.41 -9.52
CA GLN A 105 -11.34 -18.77 -9.54
C GLN A 105 -12.86 -18.73 -9.41
N LYS A 106 -13.56 -19.30 -10.38
CA LYS A 106 -15.01 -19.50 -10.28
C LYS A 106 -15.31 -20.55 -9.20
N LEU A 107 -16.06 -20.17 -8.18
CA LEU A 107 -16.46 -21.07 -7.10
C LEU A 107 -17.84 -21.69 -7.38
N ASN A 108 -18.74 -20.93 -8.01
CA ASN A 108 -20.06 -21.39 -8.44
C ASN A 108 -20.59 -20.47 -9.55
N SER A 109 -21.88 -20.58 -9.91
CA SER A 109 -22.51 -19.78 -10.97
C SER A 109 -22.27 -18.27 -10.86
N ASN A 110 -22.27 -17.74 -9.62
CA ASN A 110 -22.31 -16.30 -9.34
C ASN A 110 -21.17 -15.81 -8.43
N THR A 111 -20.25 -16.69 -8.01
CA THR A 111 -19.17 -16.33 -7.09
C THR A 111 -17.81 -16.68 -7.69
N TYR A 112 -16.91 -15.70 -7.65
CA TYR A 112 -15.50 -15.86 -7.98
C TYR A 112 -14.66 -15.42 -6.78
N GLU A 113 -13.68 -16.22 -6.41
CA GLU A 113 -12.59 -15.76 -5.56
C GLU A 113 -11.62 -14.95 -6.41
N THR A 114 -11.25 -13.76 -5.96
CA THR A 114 -10.28 -12.90 -6.63
C THR A 114 -9.13 -12.59 -5.69
N ILE A 115 -7.93 -13.00 -6.10
CA ILE A 115 -6.69 -12.74 -5.37
C ILE A 115 -5.85 -11.77 -6.21
N MET A 116 -5.43 -10.66 -5.60
CA MET A 116 -4.53 -9.70 -6.23
C MET A 116 -3.25 -9.58 -5.40
N ASN A 117 -2.11 -9.95 -6.01
CA ASN A 117 -0.79 -9.88 -5.36
C ASN A 117 0.10 -8.96 -6.17
N GLY A 118 0.80 -8.05 -5.50
CA GLY A 118 1.65 -7.10 -6.20
C GLY A 118 2.35 -6.10 -5.30
N ILE A 119 2.98 -5.13 -5.95
CA ILE A 119 3.79 -4.09 -5.31
C ILE A 119 3.15 -2.73 -5.61
N LYS A 120 3.17 -1.84 -4.61
CA LYS A 120 2.62 -0.49 -4.73
C LYS A 120 3.69 0.57 -4.50
N PHE A 121 3.82 1.49 -5.45
CA PHE A 121 4.81 2.56 -5.45
C PHE A 121 4.15 3.92 -5.23
N LYS A 122 4.75 4.76 -4.39
CA LYS A 122 4.26 6.14 -4.19
C LYS A 122 4.76 7.02 -5.33
N ILE A 123 3.85 7.46 -6.20
CA ILE A 123 4.22 8.38 -7.28
C ILE A 123 4.22 9.83 -6.77
N GLY A 124 3.20 10.18 -5.99
CA GLY A 124 3.11 11.51 -5.42
C GLY A 124 2.03 11.67 -4.37
N HIS A 125 1.98 12.89 -3.85
CA HIS A 125 0.91 13.33 -2.95
C HIS A 125 0.56 14.79 -3.25
N LYS A 126 -0.63 15.20 -2.81
CA LYS A 126 -1.11 16.58 -2.89
C LYS A 126 -1.68 16.96 -1.54
N ARG A 127 -1.07 17.96 -0.90
CA ARG A 127 -1.53 18.48 0.40
C ARG A 127 -2.83 19.28 0.19
N PRO A 128 -3.64 19.46 1.25
CA PRO A 128 -4.92 20.17 1.14
C PRO A 128 -4.82 21.57 0.53
N SER A 129 -3.77 22.32 0.87
CA SER A 129 -3.52 23.68 0.37
C SER A 129 -2.77 23.74 -0.96
N TRP A 130 -2.27 22.61 -1.47
CA TRP A 130 -1.44 22.61 -2.68
C TRP A 130 -2.30 22.64 -3.94
N LYS A 131 -1.93 23.49 -4.91
CA LYS A 131 -2.60 23.55 -6.22
C LYS A 131 -2.19 22.39 -7.13
N LYS A 132 -0.96 21.89 -7.03
CA LYS A 132 -0.37 20.86 -7.90
C LYS A 132 0.04 19.60 -7.12
N TRP A 133 0.21 18.48 -7.82
CA TRP A 133 0.80 17.26 -7.25
C TRP A 133 2.30 17.45 -6.98
N SER A 134 2.85 16.67 -6.05
CA SER A 134 4.28 16.76 -5.68
C SER A 134 5.25 16.57 -6.85
N TYR A 135 4.89 15.80 -7.88
CA TYR A 135 5.72 15.55 -9.07
C TYR A 135 5.55 16.62 -10.17
N HIS A 136 4.85 17.73 -9.89
CA HIS A 136 4.80 18.89 -10.80
C HIS A 136 5.76 20.02 -10.38
N TYR A 137 6.53 19.82 -9.31
CA TYR A 137 7.55 20.78 -8.88
C TYR A 137 8.87 20.48 -9.60
N PRO A 138 9.61 21.49 -10.10
CA PRO A 138 10.80 21.28 -10.94
C PRO A 138 11.90 20.42 -10.30
N GLN A 139 12.05 20.44 -8.97
CA GLN A 139 13.08 19.66 -8.28
C GLN A 139 12.69 18.18 -8.07
N GLN A 140 11.58 17.71 -8.65
CA GLN A 140 11.07 16.36 -8.48
C GLN A 140 10.94 15.69 -9.83
N LYS A 141 11.33 14.40 -9.92
CA LYS A 141 11.03 13.57 -11.08
C LYS A 141 9.53 13.66 -11.42
N SER A 142 9.23 13.83 -12.70
CA SER A 142 7.88 13.86 -13.23
C SER A 142 7.17 12.52 -13.03
N TYR A 143 5.85 12.51 -13.27
CA TYR A 143 5.08 11.27 -13.27
C TYR A 143 5.68 10.25 -14.25
N ARG A 144 5.95 10.67 -15.49
CA ARG A 144 6.42 9.78 -16.56
C ARG A 144 7.78 9.17 -16.23
N GLU A 145 8.74 9.97 -15.78
CA GLU A 145 10.08 9.50 -15.41
C GLU A 145 10.02 8.47 -14.28
N LYS A 146 9.18 8.72 -13.25
CA LYS A 146 9.01 7.76 -12.14
C LYS A 146 8.42 6.43 -12.61
N ILE A 147 7.43 6.46 -13.51
CA ILE A 147 6.82 5.24 -14.02
C ILE A 147 7.81 4.44 -14.86
N ILE A 148 8.55 5.10 -15.76
CA ILE A 148 9.58 4.45 -16.58
C ILE A 148 10.61 3.77 -15.69
N GLU A 149 11.16 4.49 -14.71
CA GLU A 149 12.15 3.94 -13.77
C GLU A 149 11.61 2.74 -12.97
N ILE A 150 10.35 2.79 -12.51
CA ILE A 150 9.71 1.65 -11.83
C ILE A 150 9.63 0.44 -12.76
N LEU A 151 9.16 0.65 -13.99
CA LEU A 151 8.97 -0.44 -14.96
C LEU A 151 10.29 -1.04 -15.42
N GLU A 152 11.31 -0.22 -15.67
CA GLU A 152 12.66 -0.66 -16.03
C GLU A 152 13.29 -1.48 -14.89
N ASN A 153 13.17 -1.02 -13.65
CA ASN A 153 13.67 -1.76 -12.49
C ASN A 153 12.96 -3.11 -12.32
N ILE A 154 11.65 -3.15 -12.50
CA ILE A 154 10.88 -4.41 -12.44
C ILE A 154 11.28 -5.34 -13.58
N LEU A 155 11.39 -4.82 -14.80
CA LEU A 155 11.82 -5.59 -15.95
C LEU A 155 13.22 -6.17 -15.75
N ASN A 156 14.16 -5.38 -15.23
CA ASN A 156 15.50 -5.83 -14.92
C ASN A 156 15.49 -6.92 -13.84
N ASN A 157 14.70 -6.75 -12.78
CA ASN A 157 14.54 -7.78 -11.76
C ASN A 157 13.96 -9.07 -12.34
N LEU A 158 12.96 -9.00 -13.22
CA LEU A 158 12.37 -10.17 -13.89
C LEU A 158 13.36 -10.87 -14.82
N LYS A 159 14.23 -10.12 -15.49
CA LYS A 159 15.26 -10.69 -16.38
C LYS A 159 16.41 -11.35 -15.61
N ASN A 160 16.78 -10.80 -14.46
CA ASN A 160 18.00 -11.17 -13.74
C ASN A 160 17.76 -12.08 -12.53
N ASN A 161 16.57 -12.08 -11.93
CA ASN A 161 16.21 -13.05 -10.89
C ASN A 161 15.72 -14.34 -11.55
N ARG A 162 16.65 -15.22 -11.88
CA ARG A 162 16.38 -16.66 -12.08
C ARG A 162 16.44 -17.39 -10.76
#